data_AF-A0A2U2B8V6-F1
#
_entry.id   AF-A0A2U2B8V6-F1
#
_cell.length_a   1.000
_cell.length_b   1.000
_cell.length_c   1.000
_cell.angle_alpha   90.00
_cell.angle_beta   90.00
_cell.angle_gamma   90.00
#
_symmetry.space_group_name_H-M   'P 1'
#
loop_
_entity.id
_entity.type
_entity.pdbx_description
1 polymer ?
#
loop_
_entity_poly.entity_id
_entity_poly.type
_entity_poly.pdbx_seq_one_letter_code
_entity_poly.pdbx_strand_id
1 'polypeptide(L)'
;MSTKLLLLFSFFLLLVSCGKDDDPQPKPEPDPDPPVVVDFFELSIATIDFGANEDASLVVVKTNDNWSASCNEEWISLSAKEGNKSTGFIVGASANKKFSREATITISSDDKTKEIKVVQSGVSSIEFEVNGVRFSLLPVAGDTTFSLDGSTYLAQREVYLDSYFISETEITNAQWQAVMGSLPYDMEDSKPNLPVIVNWNDISEKFLPKLNDAIDYNLRLPTENEWEVAARGGKKDQNTSYAGSIEIDEVAWHWLNSEGRKHKVALKAPNELGLYDMSGNVSEWCSDWYAQWTEDKKPPAEANNPTGPESGTEKVIRGGDFSADRFEYDRNSCRVTTRNYLPPDINTPDFLFDGYYHHTGFRIVIPKN
;
A
#
# COMPACT_ATOMS: atom_id res chain seq x y z
N MET A 1 28.28 -41.22 -115.60
CA MET A 1 28.98 -41.20 -114.30
C MET A 1 30.11 -40.19 -114.41
N SER A 2 30.15 -39.27 -113.44
CA SER A 2 31.12 -38.21 -113.11
C SER A 2 32.39 -38.12 -113.97
N THR A 3 32.89 -36.96 -114.41
CA THR A 3 33.33 -35.85 -113.54
C THR A 3 33.65 -34.60 -114.42
N LYS A 4 33.21 -33.39 -114.02
CA LYS A 4 33.65 -32.07 -114.54
C LYS A 4 34.71 -31.52 -113.56
N LEU A 5 35.91 -31.13 -113.98
CA LEU A 5 36.39 -29.92 -114.67
C LEU A 5 37.00 -28.88 -113.70
N LEU A 6 38.29 -28.62 -113.96
CA LEU A 6 39.27 -27.62 -113.49
C LEU A 6 38.77 -26.19 -113.16
N LEU A 7 39.50 -25.48 -112.27
CA LEU A 7 40.40 -24.35 -112.65
C LEU A 7 41.27 -23.81 -111.49
N LEU A 8 42.54 -23.50 -111.82
CA LEU A 8 43.57 -22.84 -110.99
C LEU A 8 43.29 -21.34 -110.80
N PHE A 9 43.87 -20.70 -109.76
CA PHE A 9 44.80 -19.56 -109.93
C PHE A 9 45.61 -19.27 -108.64
N SER A 10 46.88 -18.91 -108.84
CA SER A 10 47.94 -18.58 -107.89
C SER A 10 47.73 -17.21 -107.21
N PHE A 11 48.34 -16.93 -106.04
CA PHE A 11 49.19 -15.74 -105.79
C PHE A 11 49.62 -15.56 -104.30
N PHE A 12 50.93 -15.38 -104.13
CA PHE A 12 51.70 -14.52 -103.20
C PHE A 12 51.47 -14.50 -101.68
N LEU A 13 52.59 -14.76 -101.00
CA LEU A 13 52.94 -14.44 -99.62
C LEU A 13 53.14 -12.91 -99.46
N LEU A 14 52.49 -12.28 -98.47
CA LEU A 14 52.86 -10.95 -97.96
C LEU A 14 52.92 -10.99 -96.43
N LEU A 15 54.09 -10.66 -95.88
CA LEU A 15 54.33 -10.42 -94.46
C LEU A 15 53.71 -9.07 -94.05
N VAL A 16 52.95 -9.04 -92.95
CA VAL A 16 52.69 -7.83 -92.17
C VAL A 16 52.82 -8.16 -90.69
N SER A 17 53.82 -7.54 -90.06
CA SER A 17 54.04 -7.44 -88.62
C SER A 17 53.13 -6.35 -88.05
N CYS A 18 52.38 -6.62 -86.98
CA CYS A 18 51.72 -5.59 -86.18
C CYS A 18 51.71 -5.95 -84.68
N GLY A 19 52.30 -5.04 -83.89
CA GLY A 19 51.89 -4.58 -82.56
C GLY A 19 51.66 -5.59 -81.43
N LYS A 20 52.48 -5.52 -80.38
CA LYS A 20 52.01 -5.87 -79.02
C LYS A 20 51.07 -4.75 -78.57
N ASP A 21 49.80 -5.08 -78.37
CA ASP A 21 48.88 -4.23 -77.60
C ASP A 21 49.21 -4.39 -76.10
N ASP A 22 49.46 -3.28 -75.42
CA ASP A 22 49.59 -3.25 -73.95
C ASP A 22 48.20 -3.43 -73.33
N ASP A 23 47.98 -4.55 -72.65
CA ASP A 23 46.76 -4.79 -71.87
C ASP A 23 46.64 -3.75 -70.75
N PRO A 24 45.49 -3.05 -70.60
CA PRO A 24 45.29 -2.12 -69.50
C PRO A 24 45.24 -2.88 -68.17
N GLN A 25 46.11 -2.50 -67.24
CA GLN A 25 46.09 -3.03 -65.86
C GLN A 25 44.69 -2.83 -65.24
N PRO A 26 44.13 -3.85 -64.54
CA PRO A 26 42.85 -3.70 -63.85
C PRO A 26 42.96 -2.60 -62.79
N LYS A 27 41.96 -1.71 -62.75
CA LYS A 27 41.86 -0.72 -61.65
C LYS A 27 41.79 -1.47 -60.31
N PRO A 28 42.44 -0.95 -59.24
CA PRO A 28 42.28 -1.50 -57.91
C PRO A 28 40.79 -1.54 -57.55
N GLU A 29 40.31 -2.68 -57.03
CA GLU A 29 39.01 -2.70 -56.36
C GLU A 29 39.03 -1.68 -55.22
N PRO A 30 37.98 -0.86 -55.04
CA PRO A 30 37.89 -0.01 -53.87
C PRO A 30 37.94 -0.87 -52.62
N ASP A 31 38.73 -0.44 -51.62
CA ASP A 31 38.78 -1.11 -50.32
C ASP A 31 37.33 -1.32 -49.80
N PRO A 32 37.00 -2.51 -49.27
CA PRO A 32 35.68 -2.72 -48.69
C PRO A 32 35.46 -1.68 -47.58
N ASP A 33 34.30 -1.01 -47.61
CA ASP A 33 33.93 -0.06 -46.56
C ASP A 33 34.10 -0.76 -45.20
N PRO A 34 34.69 -0.07 -44.20
CA PRO A 34 34.85 -0.64 -42.87
C PRO A 34 33.47 -1.07 -42.33
N PRO A 35 33.39 -2.22 -41.63
CA PRO A 35 32.12 -2.73 -41.15
C PRO A 35 31.45 -1.68 -40.26
N VAL A 36 30.19 -1.34 -40.58
CA VAL A 36 29.38 -0.42 -39.79
C VAL A 36 29.12 -1.08 -38.44
N VAL A 37 29.77 -0.57 -37.39
CA VAL A 37 29.48 -0.98 -36.01
C VAL A 37 28.19 -0.29 -35.60
N VAL A 38 27.10 -1.06 -35.53
CA VAL A 38 25.82 -0.57 -35.01
C VAL A 38 25.94 -0.52 -33.50
N ASP A 39 26.08 0.67 -32.96
CA ASP A 39 26.04 0.95 -31.53
C ASP A 39 24.60 0.77 -31.00
N PHE A 40 24.39 -0.25 -30.17
CA PHE A 40 23.11 -0.57 -29.56
C PHE A 40 23.24 -0.71 -28.06
N PHE A 41 22.20 -0.28 -27.34
CA PHE A 41 22.07 -0.46 -25.91
C PHE A 41 20.59 -0.71 -25.59
N GLU A 42 20.22 -1.95 -25.31
CA GLU A 42 18.86 -2.39 -25.03
C GLU A 42 18.78 -3.24 -23.76
N LEU A 43 17.62 -3.21 -23.11
CA LEU A 43 17.31 -4.04 -21.95
C LEU A 43 16.21 -5.01 -22.34
N SER A 44 16.25 -6.24 -21.82
CA SER A 44 15.17 -7.21 -22.03
C SER A 44 13.83 -6.78 -21.45
N ILE A 45 13.86 -5.93 -20.41
CA ILE A 45 12.69 -5.47 -19.67
C ILE A 45 12.91 -4.01 -19.22
N ALA A 46 11.81 -3.27 -19.10
CA ALA A 46 11.78 -1.91 -18.56
C ALA A 46 11.12 -1.84 -17.17
N THR A 47 10.32 -2.86 -16.81
CA THR A 47 9.65 -2.97 -15.51
C THR A 47 9.76 -4.38 -14.97
N ILE A 48 9.88 -4.51 -13.65
CA ILE A 48 9.79 -5.76 -12.90
C ILE A 48 8.69 -5.62 -11.85
N ASP A 49 7.74 -6.56 -11.84
CA ASP A 49 6.65 -6.62 -10.85
C ASP A 49 6.84 -7.85 -9.96
N PHE A 50 7.11 -7.63 -8.68
CA PHE A 50 7.26 -8.68 -7.68
C PHE A 50 6.04 -8.78 -6.76
N GLY A 51 5.76 -10.00 -6.31
CA GLY A 51 4.87 -10.24 -5.18
C GLY A 51 5.50 -9.81 -3.85
N ALA A 52 4.75 -9.92 -2.76
CA ALA A 52 5.23 -9.55 -1.42
C ALA A 52 6.35 -10.48 -0.88
N ASN A 53 6.47 -11.69 -1.43
CA ASN A 53 7.49 -12.65 -1.02
C ASN A 53 8.84 -12.36 -1.69
N GLU A 54 9.89 -13.04 -1.22
CA GLU A 54 11.17 -13.06 -1.93
C GLU A 54 10.98 -13.62 -3.34
N ASP A 55 11.58 -12.95 -4.32
CA ASP A 55 11.46 -13.30 -5.72
C ASP A 55 12.66 -12.76 -6.52
N ALA A 56 12.85 -13.24 -7.74
CA ALA A 56 13.94 -12.84 -8.59
C ALA A 56 13.58 -12.83 -10.08
N SER A 57 14.16 -11.89 -10.82
CA SER A 57 13.95 -11.74 -12.26
C SER A 57 15.28 -11.64 -13.01
N LEU A 58 15.33 -12.18 -14.22
CA LEU A 58 16.49 -12.09 -15.11
C LEU A 58 16.41 -10.82 -15.96
N VAL A 59 17.46 -10.00 -15.91
CA VAL A 59 17.66 -8.88 -16.81
C VAL A 59 18.78 -9.24 -17.78
N VAL A 60 18.55 -9.02 -19.07
CA VAL A 60 19.60 -9.10 -20.10
C VAL A 60 19.91 -7.71 -20.60
N VAL A 61 21.16 -7.30 -20.44
CA VAL A 61 21.70 -6.10 -21.09
C VAL A 61 22.20 -6.52 -22.46
N LYS A 62 21.76 -5.83 -23.50
CA LYS A 62 22.24 -6.00 -24.88
C LYS A 62 23.03 -4.74 -25.24
N THR A 63 24.35 -4.84 -25.24
CA THR A 63 25.24 -3.76 -25.64
C THR A 63 26.50 -4.30 -26.32
N ASN A 64 27.19 -3.46 -27.09
CA ASN A 64 28.53 -3.73 -27.60
C ASN A 64 29.63 -3.42 -26.58
N ASP A 65 29.34 -2.58 -25.59
CA ASP A 65 30.30 -2.05 -24.63
C ASP A 65 30.20 -2.74 -23.27
N ASN A 66 31.08 -2.38 -22.34
CA ASN A 66 30.90 -2.78 -20.95
C ASN A 66 29.77 -1.96 -20.33
N TRP A 67 29.06 -2.57 -19.39
CA TRP A 67 27.99 -1.92 -18.67
C TRP A 67 28.19 -2.03 -17.15
N SER A 68 27.56 -1.12 -16.42
CA SER A 68 27.45 -1.13 -14.97
C SER A 68 26.00 -0.99 -14.54
N ALA A 69 25.67 -1.48 -13.35
CA ALA A 69 24.34 -1.46 -12.78
C ALA A 69 24.37 -1.02 -11.31
N SER A 70 23.44 -0.16 -10.94
CA SER A 70 23.21 0.28 -9.56
C SER A 70 21.72 0.31 -9.25
N CYS A 71 21.36 0.24 -7.97
CA CYS A 71 19.99 0.41 -7.50
C CYS A 71 19.98 1.44 -6.37
N ASN A 72 18.92 2.23 -6.29
CA ASN A 72 18.73 3.22 -5.24
C ASN A 72 18.22 2.62 -3.91
N GLU A 73 17.87 1.34 -3.89
CA GLU A 73 17.23 0.67 -2.76
C GLU A 73 18.00 -0.57 -2.29
N GLU A 74 18.14 -0.72 -0.96
CA GLU A 74 18.88 -1.84 -0.35
C GLU A 74 18.12 -3.17 -0.37
N TRP A 75 16.79 -3.13 -0.58
CA TRP A 75 15.96 -4.33 -0.64
C TRP A 75 16.06 -5.08 -1.98
N ILE A 76 16.76 -4.48 -2.95
CA ILE A 76 17.14 -5.07 -4.23
C ILE A 76 18.59 -5.55 -4.17
N SER A 77 18.81 -6.78 -4.62
CA SER A 77 20.13 -7.36 -4.84
C SER A 77 20.39 -7.58 -6.33
N LEU A 78 21.60 -7.26 -6.78
CA LEU A 78 22.05 -7.48 -8.15
C LEU A 78 23.13 -8.56 -8.13
N SER A 79 22.94 -9.66 -8.88
CA SER A 79 23.94 -10.73 -8.93
C SER A 79 25.25 -10.30 -9.60
N ALA A 80 25.20 -9.24 -10.41
CA ALA A 80 26.35 -8.56 -11.00
C ALA A 80 26.05 -7.06 -11.10
N LYS A 81 27.05 -6.24 -10.78
CA LYS A 81 26.98 -4.76 -10.90
C LYS A 81 27.75 -4.23 -12.10
N GLU A 82 28.39 -5.12 -12.85
CA GLU A 82 29.12 -4.83 -14.07
C GLU A 82 29.10 -6.07 -14.97
N GLY A 83 29.25 -5.86 -16.26
CA GLY A 83 29.35 -6.94 -17.24
C GLY A 83 29.92 -6.45 -18.56
N ASN A 84 30.26 -7.41 -19.42
CA ASN A 84 30.87 -7.14 -20.70
C ASN A 84 29.90 -7.46 -21.84
N LYS A 85 29.66 -6.49 -22.71
CA LYS A 85 28.78 -6.67 -23.87
C LYS A 85 27.40 -7.17 -23.44
N SER A 86 26.86 -8.12 -24.19
CA SER A 86 25.55 -8.68 -23.93
C SER A 86 25.62 -9.81 -22.90
N THR A 87 25.25 -9.50 -21.65
CA THR A 87 25.23 -10.44 -20.53
C THR A 87 23.98 -10.27 -19.67
N GLY A 88 23.57 -11.33 -19.00
CA GLY A 88 22.45 -11.31 -18.05
C GLY A 88 22.92 -11.19 -16.60
N PHE A 89 22.09 -10.59 -15.77
CA PHE A 89 22.23 -10.59 -14.31
C PHE A 89 20.84 -10.78 -13.66
N ILE A 90 20.84 -11.29 -12.43
CA ILE A 90 19.63 -11.50 -11.66
C ILE A 90 19.39 -10.28 -10.77
N VAL A 91 18.15 -9.81 -10.78
CA VAL A 91 17.60 -8.86 -9.82
C VAL A 91 16.80 -9.64 -8.81
N GLY A 92 17.27 -9.71 -7.56
CA GLY A 92 16.55 -10.34 -6.45
C GLY A 92 15.90 -9.30 -5.55
N ALA A 93 14.66 -9.53 -5.12
CA ALA A 93 13.97 -8.72 -4.13
C ALA A 93 13.81 -9.49 -2.81
N SER A 94 14.15 -8.83 -1.70
CA SER A 94 13.79 -9.32 -0.36
C SER A 94 12.27 -9.28 -0.14
N ALA A 95 11.75 -10.10 0.77
CA ALA A 95 10.32 -10.05 1.12
C ALA A 95 9.92 -8.65 1.63
N ASN A 96 8.73 -8.22 1.24
CA ASN A 96 8.12 -6.97 1.66
C ASN A 96 6.97 -7.24 2.64
N LYS A 97 7.21 -6.98 3.93
CA LYS A 97 6.21 -7.17 5.01
C LYS A 97 5.39 -5.91 5.30
N LYS A 98 5.42 -4.92 4.42
CA LYS A 98 4.77 -3.61 4.59
C LYS A 98 3.95 -3.26 3.34
N PHE A 99 3.71 -1.98 3.09
CA PHE A 99 3.06 -1.47 1.89
C PHE A 99 3.89 -1.72 0.64
N SER A 100 3.25 -1.60 -0.52
CA SER A 100 3.95 -1.62 -1.81
C SER A 100 5.09 -0.60 -1.84
N ARG A 101 6.21 -0.98 -2.43
CA ARG A 101 7.42 -0.16 -2.57
C ARG A 101 7.95 -0.20 -4.00
N GLU A 102 8.70 0.82 -4.37
CA GLU A 102 9.31 0.95 -5.70
C GLU A 102 10.82 1.12 -5.58
N ALA A 103 11.55 0.70 -6.62
CA ALA A 103 12.96 0.95 -6.79
C ALA A 103 13.25 1.27 -8.25
N THR A 104 14.39 1.91 -8.48
CA THR A 104 14.94 2.18 -9.80
C THR A 104 16.31 1.52 -9.90
N ILE A 105 16.49 0.69 -10.92
CA ILE A 105 17.79 0.15 -11.28
C ILE A 105 18.30 0.94 -12.47
N THR A 106 19.46 1.57 -12.33
CA THR A 106 20.12 2.33 -13.39
C THR A 106 21.19 1.45 -14.03
N ILE A 107 21.11 1.26 -15.35
CA ILE A 107 22.10 0.58 -16.16
C ILE A 107 22.80 1.61 -17.03
N SER A 108 24.12 1.63 -16.99
CA SER A 108 24.94 2.54 -17.78
C SER A 108 25.87 1.77 -18.72
N SER A 109 25.95 2.20 -19.97
CA SER A 109 26.85 1.66 -21.01
C SER A 109 27.41 2.85 -21.78
N ASP A 110 28.71 3.07 -21.69
CA ASP A 110 29.40 4.28 -22.17
C ASP A 110 28.73 5.58 -21.65
N ASP A 111 28.24 6.46 -22.53
CA ASP A 111 27.55 7.72 -22.20
C ASP A 111 26.03 7.56 -22.02
N LYS A 112 25.49 6.34 -22.22
CA LYS A 112 24.06 6.07 -22.20
C LYS A 112 23.61 5.45 -20.89
N THR A 113 22.42 5.84 -20.45
CA THR A 113 21.76 5.27 -19.26
C THR A 113 20.36 4.79 -19.60
N LYS A 114 19.96 3.67 -19.01
CA LYS A 114 18.59 3.15 -19.04
C LYS A 114 18.17 2.76 -17.63
N GLU A 115 16.88 2.90 -17.37
CA GLU A 115 16.29 2.59 -16.07
C GLU A 115 15.34 1.40 -16.18
N ILE A 116 15.33 0.59 -15.13
CA ILE A 116 14.31 -0.43 -14.90
C ILE A 116 13.54 -0.01 -13.66
N LYS A 117 12.23 0.19 -13.81
CA LYS A 117 11.34 0.40 -12.68
C LYS A 117 11.02 -0.94 -12.02
N VAL A 118 11.22 -1.05 -10.72
CA VAL A 118 10.82 -2.24 -9.96
C VAL A 118 9.69 -1.86 -9.04
N VAL A 119 8.58 -2.61 -9.09
CA VAL A 119 7.46 -2.48 -8.17
C VAL A 119 7.33 -3.79 -7.40
N GLN A 120 7.22 -3.69 -6.08
CA GLN A 120 6.94 -4.85 -5.24
C GLN A 120 5.64 -4.64 -4.47
N SER A 121 4.74 -5.61 -4.57
CA SER A 121 3.48 -5.64 -3.82
C SER A 121 3.74 -5.65 -2.31
N GLY A 122 2.84 -5.05 -1.54
CA GLY A 122 2.83 -5.16 -0.08
C GLY A 122 2.14 -6.43 0.40
N VAL A 123 2.25 -6.73 1.69
CA VAL A 123 1.45 -7.79 2.33
C VAL A 123 -0.04 -7.40 2.37
N SER A 124 -0.91 -8.40 2.27
CA SER A 124 -2.36 -8.24 2.40
C SER A 124 -2.82 -8.00 3.84
N SER A 125 -1.97 -8.27 4.82
CA SER A 125 -2.18 -8.00 6.24
C SER A 125 -0.84 -7.95 6.98
N ILE A 126 -0.78 -7.22 8.09
CA ILE A 126 0.32 -7.29 9.05
C ILE A 126 -0.16 -8.15 10.22
N GLU A 127 0.58 -9.21 10.50
CA GLU A 127 0.39 -10.04 11.69
C GLU A 127 1.65 -10.00 12.55
N PHE A 128 1.48 -9.80 13.85
CA PHE A 128 2.54 -9.95 14.84
C PHE A 128 1.98 -10.53 16.14
N GLU A 129 2.86 -11.02 17.01
CA GLU A 129 2.48 -11.60 18.30
C GLU A 129 3.22 -10.91 19.44
N VAL A 130 2.50 -10.67 20.54
CA VAL A 130 3.09 -10.25 21.82
C VAL A 130 2.69 -11.29 22.85
N ASN A 131 3.67 -11.91 23.51
CA ASN A 131 3.44 -12.96 24.52
C ASN A 131 2.49 -14.08 24.04
N GLY A 132 2.59 -14.48 22.77
CA GLY A 132 1.77 -15.53 22.15
C GLY A 132 0.34 -15.12 21.79
N VAL A 133 0.01 -13.82 21.88
CA VAL A 133 -1.29 -13.27 21.46
C VAL A 133 -1.12 -12.50 20.15
N ARG A 134 -1.94 -12.85 19.16
CA ARG A 134 -1.88 -12.29 17.81
C ARG A 134 -2.57 -10.92 17.70
N PHE A 135 -1.96 -10.06 16.89
CA PHE A 135 -2.54 -8.83 16.34
C PHE A 135 -2.60 -8.96 14.82
N SER A 136 -3.72 -8.55 14.22
CA SER A 136 -3.97 -8.59 12.77
C SER A 136 -4.41 -7.20 12.33
N LEU A 137 -3.71 -6.63 11.34
CA LEU A 137 -4.07 -5.35 10.76
C LEU A 137 -4.22 -5.47 9.24
N LEU A 138 -5.26 -4.84 8.71
CA LEU A 138 -5.63 -4.86 7.30
C LEU A 138 -5.28 -3.52 6.63
N PRO A 139 -4.86 -3.52 5.35
CA PRO A 139 -4.48 -2.31 4.64
C PRO A 139 -5.70 -1.48 4.27
N VAL A 140 -5.63 -0.18 4.57
CA VAL A 140 -6.49 0.83 3.99
C VAL A 140 -5.66 1.59 2.95
N ALA A 141 -6.06 1.46 1.68
CA ALA A 141 -5.39 2.17 0.60
C ALA A 141 -5.64 3.67 0.74
N GLY A 142 -4.57 4.45 0.66
CA GLY A 142 -4.65 5.91 0.66
C GLY A 142 -5.48 6.40 -0.53
N ASP A 143 -6.12 7.55 -0.33
CA ASP A 143 -7.00 8.14 -1.32
C ASP A 143 -6.81 9.66 -1.32
N THR A 144 -6.80 10.21 -2.54
CA THR A 144 -6.66 11.63 -2.81
C THR A 144 -7.99 12.37 -2.70
N THR A 145 -9.13 11.66 -2.69
CA THR A 145 -10.45 12.28 -2.76
C THR A 145 -11.49 11.49 -1.95
N PHE A 146 -11.40 11.49 -0.62
CA PHE A 146 -12.54 11.12 0.23
C PHE A 146 -13.38 12.34 0.54
N SER A 147 -14.67 12.27 0.23
CA SER A 147 -15.62 13.27 0.70
C SER A 147 -16.33 12.75 1.94
N LEU A 148 -16.03 13.34 3.09
CA LEU A 148 -16.74 13.09 4.33
C LEU A 148 -17.95 14.02 4.39
N ASP A 149 -19.10 13.46 4.03
CA ASP A 149 -20.41 14.11 4.04
C ASP A 149 -21.43 13.29 4.85
N GLY A 150 -22.61 13.86 5.06
CA GLY A 150 -23.67 13.23 5.86
C GLY A 150 -24.49 14.23 6.66
N SER A 151 -25.70 13.84 7.03
CA SER A 151 -26.65 14.69 7.75
C SER A 151 -26.18 15.14 9.14
N THR A 152 -25.15 14.48 9.68
CA THR A 152 -24.52 14.81 10.96
C THR A 152 -23.41 15.86 10.82
N TYR A 153 -22.95 16.15 9.59
CA TYR A 153 -21.94 17.16 9.33
C TYR A 153 -22.57 18.53 9.07
N LEU A 154 -22.00 19.57 9.69
CA LEU A 154 -22.34 20.95 9.37
C LEU A 154 -21.69 21.45 8.07
N ALA A 155 -20.65 20.75 7.59
CA ALA A 155 -19.97 21.03 6.35
C ALA A 155 -19.33 19.76 5.77
N GLN A 156 -19.41 19.61 4.44
CA GLN A 156 -18.68 18.59 3.70
C GLN A 156 -17.18 18.85 3.77
N ARG A 157 -16.39 17.78 3.86
CA ARG A 157 -14.93 17.84 3.98
C ARG A 157 -14.29 16.90 2.98
N GLU A 158 -13.41 17.42 2.13
CA GLU A 158 -12.48 16.58 1.37
C GLU A 158 -11.29 16.26 2.27
N VAL A 159 -10.86 15.01 2.28
CA VAL A 159 -9.71 14.54 3.03
C VAL A 159 -8.78 13.72 2.14
N TYR A 160 -7.50 14.08 2.18
CA TYR A 160 -6.42 13.26 1.63
C TYR A 160 -5.85 12.41 2.79
N LEU A 161 -5.76 11.10 2.59
CA LEU A 161 -5.11 10.18 3.52
C LEU A 161 -4.03 9.37 2.82
N ASP A 162 -2.86 9.27 3.44
CA ASP A 162 -1.90 8.24 3.08
C ASP A 162 -2.45 6.85 3.38
N SER A 163 -1.84 5.81 2.81
CA SER A 163 -2.23 4.44 3.17
C SER A 163 -1.82 4.15 4.62
N TYR A 164 -2.54 3.28 5.29
CA TYR A 164 -2.20 2.81 6.63
C TYR A 164 -2.72 1.37 6.80
N PHE A 165 -2.22 0.65 7.81
CA PHE A 165 -2.86 -0.58 8.27
C PHE A 165 -3.67 -0.25 9.51
N ILE A 166 -4.82 -0.87 9.68
CA ILE A 166 -5.69 -0.71 10.86
C ILE A 166 -6.06 -2.08 11.42
N SER A 167 -6.18 -2.23 12.74
CA SER A 167 -6.53 -3.53 13.31
C SER A 167 -7.91 -4.00 12.84
N GLU A 168 -7.97 -5.29 12.52
CA GLU A 168 -9.14 -5.98 11.97
C GLU A 168 -10.38 -5.89 12.88
N THR A 169 -10.13 -5.85 14.19
CA THR A 169 -11.11 -5.77 15.28
C THR A 169 -10.68 -4.69 16.26
N GLU A 170 -11.54 -4.35 17.22
CA GLU A 170 -11.13 -3.61 18.41
C GLU A 170 -10.08 -4.42 19.19
N ILE A 171 -9.22 -3.73 19.93
CA ILE A 171 -8.26 -4.38 20.82
C ILE A 171 -9.00 -5.17 21.88
N THR A 172 -8.68 -6.45 21.98
CA THR A 172 -9.32 -7.38 22.92
C THR A 172 -8.68 -7.34 24.30
N ASN A 173 -9.40 -7.84 25.30
CA ASN A 173 -8.87 -8.07 26.65
C ASN A 173 -7.56 -8.89 26.64
N ALA A 174 -7.48 -9.93 25.79
CA ALA A 174 -6.28 -10.75 25.65
C ALA A 174 -5.08 -9.96 25.13
N GLN A 175 -5.29 -9.15 24.09
CA GLN A 175 -4.25 -8.31 23.49
C GLN A 175 -3.79 -7.22 24.48
N TRP A 176 -4.74 -6.58 25.18
CA TRP A 176 -4.40 -5.64 26.25
C TRP A 176 -3.53 -6.31 27.32
N GLN A 177 -3.98 -7.43 27.86
CA GLN A 177 -3.29 -8.14 28.93
C GLN A 177 -1.93 -8.67 28.49
N ALA A 178 -1.77 -9.10 27.24
CA ALA A 178 -0.50 -9.53 26.69
C ALA A 178 0.56 -8.41 26.71
N VAL A 179 0.16 -7.16 26.47
CA VAL A 179 1.06 -5.99 26.50
C VAL A 179 1.24 -5.46 27.92
N MET A 180 0.15 -5.37 28.69
CA MET A 180 0.12 -4.64 29.96
C MET A 180 0.40 -5.50 31.19
N GLY A 181 0.23 -6.83 31.07
CA GLY A 181 0.34 -7.80 32.16
C GLY A 181 -0.94 -7.96 33.00
N SER A 182 -1.86 -7.00 32.94
CA SER A 182 -3.16 -7.02 33.63
C SER A 182 -4.21 -6.28 32.80
N LEU A 183 -5.48 -6.56 33.07
CA LEU A 183 -6.59 -5.76 32.53
C LEU A 183 -6.63 -4.37 33.19
N PRO A 184 -7.23 -3.35 32.53
CA PRO A 184 -7.32 -2.01 33.11
C PRO A 184 -8.21 -1.99 34.37
N TYR A 185 -9.26 -2.81 34.36
CA TYR A 185 -10.25 -2.92 35.43
C TYR A 185 -10.58 -4.40 35.68
N ASP A 186 -10.77 -4.77 36.95
CA ASP A 186 -11.19 -6.12 37.34
C ASP A 186 -12.72 -6.19 37.25
N MET A 187 -13.24 -6.66 36.12
CA MET A 187 -14.67 -6.69 35.82
C MET A 187 -15.17 -8.09 35.52
N GLU A 188 -16.48 -8.30 35.72
CA GLU A 188 -17.22 -9.51 35.38
C GLU A 188 -17.10 -9.89 33.88
N ASP A 189 -16.61 -8.96 33.05
CA ASP A 189 -16.47 -9.08 31.60
C ASP A 189 -15.02 -9.09 31.09
N SER A 190 -14.17 -9.86 31.79
CA SER A 190 -12.73 -10.05 31.55
C SER A 190 -12.41 -11.14 30.51
N LYS A 191 -13.39 -11.59 29.71
CA LYS A 191 -13.16 -12.71 28.78
C LYS A 191 -12.17 -12.30 27.67
N PRO A 192 -11.23 -13.18 27.27
CA PRO A 192 -10.13 -12.84 26.37
C PRO A 192 -10.52 -12.16 25.06
N ASN A 193 -11.59 -12.62 24.40
CA ASN A 193 -11.96 -12.17 23.04
C ASN A 193 -13.02 -11.05 23.02
N LEU A 194 -13.32 -10.45 24.17
CA LEU A 194 -14.17 -9.26 24.23
C LEU A 194 -13.28 -8.03 24.02
N PRO A 195 -13.81 -6.93 23.45
CA PRO A 195 -13.06 -5.69 23.34
C PRO A 195 -12.70 -5.17 24.74
N VAL A 196 -11.50 -4.64 24.90
CA VAL A 196 -11.09 -3.96 26.13
C VAL A 196 -11.80 -2.61 26.22
N ILE A 197 -12.27 -2.26 27.42
CA ILE A 197 -12.83 -0.93 27.71
C ILE A 197 -11.80 -0.20 28.57
N VAL A 198 -11.41 1.00 28.15
CA VAL A 198 -10.31 1.75 28.76
C VAL A 198 -10.39 3.24 28.43
N ASN A 199 -9.79 4.08 29.27
CA ASN A 199 -9.68 5.52 29.00
C ASN A 199 -8.56 5.83 27.99
N TRP A 200 -8.63 7.02 27.39
CA TRP A 200 -7.70 7.45 26.35
C TRP A 200 -6.26 7.59 26.88
N ASN A 201 -6.07 8.12 28.09
CA ASN A 201 -4.76 8.35 28.68
C ASN A 201 -3.98 7.04 28.91
N ASP A 202 -4.65 5.99 29.38
CA ASP A 202 -4.00 4.68 29.57
C ASP A 202 -3.59 4.05 28.24
N ILE A 203 -4.33 4.30 27.16
CA ILE A 203 -3.94 3.87 25.82
C ILE A 203 -2.67 4.62 25.38
N SER A 204 -2.70 5.94 25.45
CA SER A 204 -1.67 6.81 24.87
C SER A 204 -0.38 6.86 25.69
N GLU A 205 -0.48 6.87 27.02
CA GLU A 205 0.66 7.03 27.92
C GLU A 205 1.27 5.69 28.37
N LYS A 206 0.54 4.57 28.24
CA LYS A 206 0.98 3.27 28.76
C LYS A 206 0.95 2.14 27.74
N PHE A 207 -0.20 1.86 27.13
CA PHE A 207 -0.35 0.72 26.22
C PHE A 207 0.47 0.89 24.94
N LEU A 208 0.30 2.00 24.22
CA LEU A 208 1.00 2.25 22.95
C LEU A 208 2.52 2.31 23.12
N PRO A 209 3.11 3.00 24.13
CA PRO A 209 4.55 2.95 24.36
C PRO A 209 5.07 1.52 24.58
N LYS A 210 4.42 0.74 25.46
CA LYS A 210 4.83 -0.65 25.72
C LYS A 210 4.69 -1.55 24.51
N LEU A 211 3.62 -1.38 23.72
CA LEU A 211 3.43 -2.15 22.50
C LEU A 211 4.53 -1.84 21.50
N ASN A 212 4.80 -0.55 21.25
CA ASN A 212 5.84 -0.11 20.31
C ASN A 212 7.25 -0.51 20.75
N ASP A 213 7.53 -0.57 22.06
CA ASP A 213 8.80 -1.10 22.57
C ASP A 213 8.99 -2.61 22.31
N ALA A 214 7.89 -3.34 22.07
CA ALA A 214 7.91 -4.80 21.90
C ALA A 214 7.98 -5.27 20.43
N ILE A 215 7.80 -4.37 19.45
CA ILE A 215 7.70 -4.73 18.02
C ILE A 215 8.35 -3.68 17.10
N ASP A 216 8.63 -4.08 15.85
CA ASP A 216 9.30 -3.23 14.84
C ASP A 216 8.36 -2.24 14.10
N TYR A 217 7.24 -1.89 14.72
CA TYR A 217 6.20 -1.04 14.16
C TYR A 217 5.93 0.15 15.07
N ASN A 218 5.57 1.29 14.48
CA ASN A 218 5.17 2.48 15.21
C ASN A 218 3.65 2.61 15.19
N LEU A 219 2.98 2.04 16.18
CA LEU A 219 1.53 2.06 16.27
C LEU A 219 1.02 3.27 17.02
N ARG A 220 -0.16 3.72 16.62
CA ARG A 220 -0.92 4.79 17.27
C ARG A 220 -2.42 4.52 17.19
N LEU A 221 -3.20 5.36 17.86
CA LEU A 221 -4.64 5.45 17.60
C LEU A 221 -4.88 5.97 16.17
N PRO A 222 -5.98 5.55 15.51
CA PRO A 222 -6.41 6.16 14.26
C PRO A 222 -6.75 7.63 14.48
N THR A 223 -6.53 8.45 13.45
CA THR A 223 -7.19 9.75 13.41
C THR A 223 -8.69 9.55 13.17
N GLU A 224 -9.51 10.56 13.48
CA GLU A 224 -10.94 10.53 13.19
C GLU A 224 -11.22 10.24 11.70
N ASN A 225 -10.44 10.85 10.80
CA ASN A 225 -10.63 10.69 9.37
C ASN A 225 -10.17 9.30 8.89
N GLU A 226 -9.07 8.77 9.43
CA GLU A 226 -8.67 7.39 9.17
C GLU A 226 -9.76 6.42 9.63
N TRP A 227 -10.26 6.59 10.85
CA TRP A 227 -11.31 5.73 11.38
C TRP A 227 -12.54 5.72 10.47
N GLU A 228 -13.02 6.90 10.03
CA GLU A 228 -14.22 6.98 9.20
C GLU A 228 -14.02 6.41 7.80
N VAL A 229 -12.89 6.70 7.16
CA VAL A 229 -12.57 6.15 5.83
C VAL A 229 -12.48 4.62 5.91
N ALA A 230 -11.86 4.09 6.97
CA ALA A 230 -11.85 2.66 7.22
C ALA A 230 -13.28 2.11 7.43
N ALA A 231 -14.13 2.82 8.19
CA ALA A 231 -15.49 2.37 8.52
C ALA A 231 -16.38 2.28 7.28
N ARG A 232 -16.25 3.27 6.39
CA ARG A 232 -16.96 3.34 5.09
C ARG A 232 -16.49 2.30 4.07
N GLY A 233 -15.39 1.59 4.31
CA GLY A 233 -14.86 0.59 3.38
C GLY A 233 -13.76 1.10 2.44
N GLY A 234 -13.21 2.29 2.70
CA GLY A 234 -12.13 2.88 1.90
C GLY A 234 -12.50 2.93 0.42
N LYS A 235 -11.55 2.61 -0.48
CA LYS A 235 -11.79 2.62 -1.94
C LYS A 235 -12.86 1.64 -2.43
N LYS A 236 -13.42 0.84 -1.55
CA LYS A 236 -14.51 -0.10 -1.83
C LYS A 236 -15.85 0.36 -1.22
N ASP A 237 -15.92 1.61 -0.75
CA ASP A 237 -17.12 2.20 -0.14
C ASP A 237 -18.36 1.98 -1.00
N GLN A 238 -19.40 1.44 -0.37
CA GLN A 238 -20.71 1.18 -0.97
C GLN A 238 -21.77 2.22 -0.57
N ASN A 239 -21.36 3.28 0.12
CA ASN A 239 -22.18 4.36 0.65
C ASN A 239 -23.28 3.87 1.60
N THR A 240 -22.89 2.99 2.52
CA THR A 240 -23.79 2.41 3.53
C THR A 240 -23.89 3.28 4.78
N SER A 241 -25.00 3.18 5.51
CA SER A 241 -25.21 3.94 6.76
C SER A 241 -24.38 3.42 7.93
N TYR A 242 -24.12 2.11 7.94
CA TYR A 242 -23.29 1.40 8.90
C TYR A 242 -22.15 0.72 8.13
N ALA A 243 -21.09 0.33 8.82
CA ALA A 243 -19.93 -0.24 8.16
C ALA A 243 -20.28 -1.57 7.48
N GLY A 244 -20.36 -1.58 6.14
CA GLY A 244 -20.68 -2.76 5.32
C GLY A 244 -22.17 -3.05 5.09
N SER A 245 -23.11 -2.31 5.72
CA SER A 245 -24.54 -2.53 5.48
C SER A 245 -25.41 -1.31 5.79
N ILE A 246 -26.60 -1.25 5.19
CA ILE A 246 -27.67 -0.33 5.60
C ILE A 246 -28.51 -0.91 6.76
N GLU A 247 -28.41 -2.22 7.00
CA GLU A 247 -29.12 -2.94 8.05
C GLU A 247 -28.22 -3.10 9.28
N ILE A 248 -28.51 -2.35 10.35
CA ILE A 248 -27.68 -2.32 11.56
C ILE A 248 -27.47 -3.70 12.21
N ASP A 249 -28.48 -4.57 12.17
CA ASP A 249 -28.43 -5.89 12.80
C ASP A 249 -27.43 -6.85 12.14
N GLU A 250 -27.04 -6.61 10.89
CA GLU A 250 -26.07 -7.45 10.18
C GLU A 250 -24.65 -7.18 10.64
N VAL A 251 -24.35 -5.92 10.99
CA VAL A 251 -22.98 -5.42 11.17
C VAL A 251 -22.68 -4.94 12.59
N ALA A 252 -23.70 -4.74 13.45
CA ALA A 252 -23.52 -4.13 14.75
C ALA A 252 -24.15 -4.90 15.91
N TRP A 253 -23.48 -4.84 17.06
CA TRP A 253 -24.09 -5.07 18.37
C TRP A 253 -24.59 -3.73 18.92
N HIS A 254 -25.88 -3.60 19.16
CA HIS A 254 -26.55 -2.38 19.65
C HIS A 254 -27.66 -2.75 20.64
N TRP A 255 -28.33 -1.77 21.24
CA TRP A 255 -29.25 -1.98 22.35
C TRP A 255 -30.28 -3.09 22.12
N LEU A 256 -30.85 -3.18 20.92
CA LEU A 256 -31.94 -4.14 20.64
C LEU A 256 -31.46 -5.59 20.49
N ASN A 257 -30.16 -5.81 20.20
CA ASN A 257 -29.64 -7.15 19.91
C ASN A 257 -28.46 -7.57 20.81
N SER A 258 -27.93 -6.67 21.64
CA SER A 258 -26.72 -6.92 22.45
C SER A 258 -27.00 -7.65 23.77
N GLU A 259 -28.25 -7.70 24.21
CA GLU A 259 -28.63 -8.16 25.56
C GLU A 259 -27.97 -7.32 26.67
N GLY A 260 -27.63 -6.05 26.38
CA GLY A 260 -27.08 -5.11 27.34
C GLY A 260 -25.60 -5.35 27.67
N ARG A 261 -24.83 -5.96 26.77
CA ARG A 261 -23.41 -6.28 26.97
C ARG A 261 -22.62 -6.23 25.66
N LYS A 262 -21.30 -6.03 25.77
CA LYS A 262 -20.37 -6.25 24.65
C LYS A 262 -20.29 -7.73 24.29
N HIS A 263 -19.91 -7.99 23.05
CA HIS A 263 -19.77 -9.33 22.50
C HIS A 263 -18.35 -9.62 22.08
N LYS A 264 -18.07 -10.89 21.75
CA LYS A 264 -16.76 -11.22 21.17
C LYS A 264 -16.65 -10.49 19.85
N VAL A 265 -15.46 -9.96 19.59
CA VAL A 265 -15.14 -9.31 18.33
C VAL A 265 -15.34 -10.27 17.16
N ALA A 266 -15.65 -9.74 15.98
CA ALA A 266 -15.85 -10.44 14.72
C ALA A 266 -16.97 -11.51 14.75
N LEU A 267 -18.08 -11.21 15.44
CA LEU A 267 -19.30 -12.05 15.41
C LEU A 267 -20.42 -11.51 14.49
N LYS A 268 -20.28 -10.28 13.99
CA LYS A 268 -21.15 -9.66 12.98
C LYS A 268 -20.44 -9.63 11.62
N ALA A 269 -21.15 -9.23 10.55
CA ALA A 269 -20.55 -9.12 9.24
C ALA A 269 -19.50 -7.98 9.20
N PRO A 270 -18.36 -8.17 8.51
CA PRO A 270 -17.38 -7.10 8.32
C PRO A 270 -17.80 -6.15 7.19
N ASN A 271 -17.12 -5.01 7.06
CA ASN A 271 -17.22 -4.16 5.89
C ASN A 271 -16.35 -4.66 4.70
N GLU A 272 -16.30 -3.88 3.63
CA GLU A 272 -15.63 -4.23 2.37
C GLU A 272 -14.11 -4.38 2.46
N LEU A 273 -13.51 -3.85 3.54
CA LEU A 273 -12.11 -4.03 3.87
C LEU A 273 -11.85 -5.28 4.72
N GLY A 274 -12.90 -5.93 5.23
CA GLY A 274 -12.80 -7.04 6.18
C GLY A 274 -12.70 -6.58 7.64
N LEU A 275 -13.01 -5.31 7.93
CA LEU A 275 -13.00 -4.76 9.29
C LEU A 275 -14.31 -5.09 9.99
N TYR A 276 -14.21 -5.58 11.22
CA TYR A 276 -15.34 -5.93 12.05
C TYR A 276 -15.63 -4.85 13.08
N ASP A 277 -16.88 -4.82 13.52
CA ASP A 277 -17.36 -4.05 14.68
C ASP A 277 -17.05 -2.54 14.58
N MET A 278 -16.88 -2.00 13.36
CA MET A 278 -16.78 -0.55 13.11
C MET A 278 -18.11 0.18 13.42
N SER A 279 -19.20 -0.57 13.60
CA SER A 279 -20.50 -0.08 14.05
C SER A 279 -20.96 -0.92 15.25
N GLY A 280 -21.20 -0.28 16.40
CA GLY A 280 -21.64 -0.94 17.63
C GLY A 280 -20.54 -1.67 18.39
N ASN A 281 -20.94 -2.61 19.25
CA ASN A 281 -20.09 -3.30 20.22
C ASN A 281 -19.49 -2.34 21.26
N VAL A 282 -18.38 -1.66 20.98
CA VAL A 282 -17.87 -0.58 21.82
C VAL A 282 -17.53 0.63 20.97
N SER A 283 -17.72 1.83 21.53
CA SER A 283 -17.22 3.04 20.89
C SER A 283 -15.70 3.00 20.87
N GLU A 284 -15.08 3.71 19.93
CA GLU A 284 -13.63 3.64 19.75
C GLU A 284 -12.96 5.00 19.81
N TRP A 285 -11.93 5.09 20.65
CA TRP A 285 -11.08 6.27 20.76
C TRP A 285 -10.32 6.56 19.47
N CYS A 286 -10.32 7.83 19.06
CA CYS A 286 -9.42 8.38 18.04
C CYS A 286 -8.35 9.28 18.69
N SER A 287 -7.29 9.61 17.95
CA SER A 287 -6.22 10.49 18.44
C SER A 287 -6.68 11.95 18.63
N ASP A 288 -7.69 12.35 17.87
CA ASP A 288 -8.11 13.73 17.68
C ASP A 288 -8.75 14.32 18.92
N TRP A 289 -8.42 15.59 19.19
CA TRP A 289 -9.24 16.42 20.07
C TRP A 289 -10.56 16.72 19.37
N TYR A 290 -11.66 16.62 20.10
CA TYR A 290 -12.97 16.94 19.58
C TYR A 290 -13.12 18.44 19.40
N ALA A 291 -13.57 18.82 18.21
CA ALA A 291 -14.16 20.12 17.95
C ALA A 291 -15.36 19.95 17.03
N GLN A 292 -16.32 20.87 17.19
CA GLN A 292 -17.39 21.02 16.22
C GLN A 292 -16.80 21.58 14.93
N TRP A 293 -16.96 20.83 13.83
CA TRP A 293 -16.58 21.30 12.51
C TRP A 293 -17.54 22.40 12.05
N THR A 294 -17.00 23.58 11.79
CA THR A 294 -17.70 24.72 11.19
C THR A 294 -16.91 25.19 9.98
N GLU A 295 -17.49 26.05 9.14
CA GLU A 295 -16.82 26.54 7.92
C GLU A 295 -15.46 27.21 8.24
N ASP A 296 -15.34 27.83 9.41
CA ASP A 296 -14.13 28.46 9.93
C ASP A 296 -13.16 27.53 10.67
N LYS A 297 -13.59 26.30 11.03
CA LYS A 297 -12.80 25.35 11.83
C LYS A 297 -12.48 24.04 11.13
N LYS A 298 -13.05 23.78 9.95
CA LYS A 298 -12.72 22.59 9.17
C LYS A 298 -11.29 22.69 8.64
N PRO A 299 -10.54 21.57 8.58
CA PRO A 299 -9.26 21.56 7.89
C PRO A 299 -9.46 21.97 6.42
N PRO A 300 -8.44 22.60 5.79
CA PRO A 300 -8.46 22.86 4.35
C PRO A 300 -8.78 21.59 3.57
N ALA A 301 -9.52 21.71 2.47
CA ALA A 301 -9.90 20.57 1.61
C ALA A 301 -8.70 19.73 1.13
N GLU A 302 -7.53 20.37 0.98
CA GLU A 302 -6.29 19.76 0.50
C GLU A 302 -5.32 19.41 1.65
N ALA A 303 -5.79 19.42 2.90
CA ALA A 303 -4.94 19.05 4.03
C ALA A 303 -4.58 17.56 3.92
N ASN A 304 -3.27 17.27 3.86
CA ASN A 304 -2.76 15.90 3.88
C ASN A 304 -2.81 15.35 5.31
N ASN A 305 -3.48 14.19 5.49
CA ASN A 305 -3.69 13.53 6.77
C ASN A 305 -4.24 14.49 7.83
N PRO A 306 -5.41 15.12 7.58
CA PRO A 306 -5.93 16.14 8.48
C PRO A 306 -6.17 15.53 9.86
N THR A 307 -5.75 16.26 10.88
CA THR A 307 -6.00 15.95 12.29
C THR A 307 -6.89 17.01 12.90
N GLY A 308 -7.52 16.68 14.01
CA GLY A 308 -8.25 17.61 14.86
C GLY A 308 -7.37 18.76 15.39
N PRO A 309 -7.95 19.70 16.14
CA PRO A 309 -7.20 20.79 16.77
C PRO A 309 -6.05 20.28 17.64
N GLU A 310 -4.99 21.09 17.79
CA GLU A 310 -3.79 20.73 18.56
C GLU A 310 -4.07 20.48 20.06
N SER A 311 -5.16 21.06 20.58
CA SER A 311 -5.59 20.90 21.97
C SER A 311 -7.12 20.90 22.11
N GLY A 312 -7.61 20.36 23.22
CA GLY A 312 -9.03 20.29 23.53
C GLY A 312 -9.28 19.75 24.93
N THR A 313 -10.56 19.62 25.27
CA THR A 313 -11.04 19.07 26.56
C THR A 313 -11.51 17.62 26.43
N GLU A 314 -12.03 17.24 25.26
CA GLU A 314 -12.52 15.90 24.98
C GLU A 314 -11.84 15.30 23.75
N LYS A 315 -11.69 13.99 23.74
CA LYS A 315 -11.19 13.22 22.59
C LYS A 315 -12.36 12.67 21.79
N VAL A 316 -12.15 12.54 20.49
CA VAL A 316 -13.13 11.96 19.58
C VAL A 316 -13.32 10.48 19.89
N ILE A 317 -14.58 10.04 19.90
CA ILE A 317 -14.98 8.63 19.84
C ILE A 317 -15.92 8.41 18.65
N ARG A 318 -15.87 7.22 18.06
CA ARG A 318 -16.67 6.83 16.88
C ARG A 318 -17.28 5.44 17.06
N GLY A 319 -18.20 5.08 16.17
CA GLY A 319 -18.72 3.71 16.04
C GLY A 319 -19.94 3.36 16.89
N GLY A 320 -20.22 4.07 17.97
CA GLY A 320 -21.31 3.71 18.90
C GLY A 320 -20.99 2.43 19.69
N ASP A 321 -21.80 2.09 20.69
CA ASP A 321 -21.57 0.91 21.53
C ASP A 321 -22.81 0.00 21.64
N PHE A 322 -22.69 -1.11 22.36
CA PHE A 322 -23.76 -2.09 22.53
C PHE A 322 -25.02 -1.54 23.22
N SER A 323 -24.95 -0.37 23.84
CA SER A 323 -26.07 0.33 24.46
C SER A 323 -26.67 1.44 23.59
N ALA A 324 -26.09 1.69 22.42
CA ALA A 324 -26.59 2.61 21.40
C ALA A 324 -28.02 2.32 20.96
N ASP A 325 -28.73 3.35 20.49
CA ASP A 325 -30.13 3.33 20.07
C ASP A 325 -31.12 3.02 21.21
N ARG A 326 -30.68 3.15 22.47
CA ARG A 326 -31.57 2.98 23.63
C ARG A 326 -32.43 4.22 23.86
N PHE A 327 -31.90 5.40 23.60
CA PHE A 327 -32.52 6.69 23.84
C PHE A 327 -32.59 7.53 22.55
N GLU A 328 -33.09 8.75 22.64
CA GLU A 328 -33.19 9.63 21.48
C GLU A 328 -31.84 10.28 21.14
N TYR A 329 -31.01 10.57 22.13
CA TYR A 329 -29.73 11.28 21.96
C TYR A 329 -28.60 10.41 21.41
N ASP A 330 -28.66 9.09 21.62
CA ASP A 330 -27.72 8.10 21.08
C ASP A 330 -28.28 7.38 19.84
N ARG A 331 -29.44 7.84 19.32
CA ARG A 331 -30.04 7.29 18.11
C ARG A 331 -29.10 7.51 16.93
N ASN A 332 -28.88 6.45 16.15
CA ASN A 332 -27.94 6.40 15.04
C ASN A 332 -26.46 6.60 15.45
N SER A 333 -26.09 6.41 16.72
CA SER A 333 -24.69 6.52 17.15
C SER A 333 -23.77 5.49 16.49
N CYS A 334 -24.33 4.37 16.01
CA CYS A 334 -23.58 3.35 15.26
C CYS A 334 -23.28 3.70 13.79
N ARG A 335 -23.80 4.82 13.27
CA ARG A 335 -23.52 5.21 11.88
C ARG A 335 -22.07 5.60 11.68
N VAL A 336 -21.52 5.28 10.52
CA VAL A 336 -20.13 5.63 10.14
C VAL A 336 -19.87 7.14 10.20
N THR A 337 -20.91 7.97 10.06
CA THR A 337 -20.83 9.44 10.08
C THR A 337 -21.04 10.06 11.48
N THR A 338 -21.41 9.29 12.49
CA THR A 338 -21.74 9.85 13.81
C THR A 338 -20.51 10.07 14.66
N ARG A 339 -20.30 11.33 15.05
CA ARG A 339 -19.18 11.75 15.90
C ARG A 339 -19.64 11.93 17.34
N ASN A 340 -18.89 11.41 18.28
CA ASN A 340 -19.11 11.68 19.70
C ASN A 340 -17.76 11.97 20.38
N TYR A 341 -17.78 12.31 21.67
CA TYR A 341 -16.60 12.76 22.39
C TYR A 341 -16.72 12.51 23.88
N LEU A 342 -15.57 12.33 24.52
CA LEU A 342 -15.48 12.11 25.96
C LEU A 342 -14.17 12.70 26.53
N PRO A 343 -14.13 13.10 27.81
CA PRO A 343 -12.89 13.46 28.49
C PRO A 343 -11.86 12.31 28.43
N PRO A 344 -10.58 12.58 28.20
CA PRO A 344 -9.57 11.54 27.96
C PRO A 344 -9.25 10.68 29.20
N ASP A 345 -9.53 11.18 30.40
CA ASP A 345 -9.34 10.53 31.69
C ASP A 345 -10.61 9.86 32.23
N ILE A 346 -11.70 9.85 31.45
CA ILE A 346 -12.97 9.28 31.89
C ILE A 346 -12.82 7.80 32.23
N ASN A 347 -13.22 7.43 33.45
CA ASN A 347 -13.22 6.04 33.86
C ASN A 347 -14.46 5.33 33.31
N THR A 348 -14.30 4.61 32.19
CA THR A 348 -15.38 4.04 31.38
C THR A 348 -16.26 2.96 32.05
N PRO A 349 -15.91 2.31 33.18
CA PRO A 349 -16.87 1.45 33.89
C PRO A 349 -17.59 2.11 35.08
N ASP A 350 -17.04 3.16 35.68
CA ASP A 350 -17.51 3.70 36.97
C ASP A 350 -18.16 5.08 36.88
N PHE A 351 -18.06 5.77 35.73
CA PHE A 351 -18.46 7.16 35.62
C PHE A 351 -19.62 7.37 34.64
N LEU A 352 -20.70 7.96 35.16
CA LEU A 352 -21.74 8.57 34.35
C LEU A 352 -21.24 9.95 33.90
N PHE A 353 -20.59 10.03 32.74
CA PHE A 353 -20.60 11.31 32.02
C PHE A 353 -22.01 11.53 31.52
N ASP A 354 -22.50 12.77 31.50
CA ASP A 354 -23.86 13.16 31.07
C ASP A 354 -25.07 12.35 31.60
N GLY A 355 -24.89 11.49 32.60
CA GLY A 355 -25.91 10.58 33.14
C GLY A 355 -25.91 9.17 32.54
N TYR A 356 -24.91 8.80 31.72
CA TYR A 356 -24.86 7.54 30.97
C TYR A 356 -23.51 6.81 31.03
N TYR A 357 -23.56 5.49 30.87
CA TYR A 357 -22.36 4.65 30.78
C TYR A 357 -21.85 4.67 29.35
N HIS A 358 -20.57 4.99 29.17
CA HIS A 358 -19.91 4.98 27.87
C HIS A 358 -18.92 3.82 27.80
N HIS A 359 -19.10 2.93 26.82
CA HIS A 359 -18.28 1.73 26.69
C HIS A 359 -17.29 1.94 25.57
N THR A 360 -16.12 2.47 25.93
CA THR A 360 -15.13 2.90 24.93
C THR A 360 -13.89 2.02 24.97
N GLY A 361 -13.63 1.34 23.85
CA GLY A 361 -12.39 0.66 23.53
C GLY A 361 -11.60 1.43 22.48
N PHE A 362 -10.79 0.73 21.70
CA PHE A 362 -10.01 1.33 20.63
C PHE A 362 -9.53 0.29 19.62
N ARG A 363 -9.11 0.78 18.46
CA ARG A 363 -8.30 0.05 17.48
C ARG A 363 -6.97 0.78 17.26
N ILE A 364 -6.02 0.12 16.61
CA ILE A 364 -4.67 0.67 16.36
C ILE A 364 -4.36 0.72 14.87
N VAL A 365 -3.50 1.66 14.49
CA VAL A 365 -3.02 1.82 13.11
C VAL A 365 -1.50 1.81 13.02
N ILE A 366 -0.99 1.37 11.87
CA ILE A 366 0.39 1.55 11.41
C ILE A 366 0.36 2.50 10.22
N PRO A 367 0.90 3.73 10.32
CA PRO A 367 0.98 4.64 9.18
C PRO A 367 1.91 4.07 8.09
N LYS A 368 1.66 4.45 6.83
CA LYS A 368 2.67 4.28 5.78
C LYS A 368 3.80 5.27 6.05
N ASN A 369 4.96 4.73 6.44
CA ASN A 369 6.19 5.49 6.61
C ASN A 369 6.65 6.12 5.29
#